data_AF-A0A822HLQ6-F1
#
_entry.id   AF-A0A822HLQ6-F1
#
_cell.length_a   1.000
_cell.length_b   1.000
_cell.length_c   1.000
_cell.angle_alpha   90.00
_cell.angle_beta   90.00
_cell.angle_gamma   90.00
#
_symmetry.space_group_name_H-M   'P 1'
#
loop_
_entity.id
_entity.type
_entity.pdbx_description
1 polymer ?
#
loop_
_entity_poly.entity_id
_entity_poly.type
_entity_poly.pdbx_seq_one_letter_code
_entity_poly.pdbx_strand_id
1 'polypeptide(L)'
;NIASGLPKFCPLPVIQQENNPYVRDDCMFIRCIVDFGSTPKTMIPYICNLNMGLPKTIQQTMIQTETECRNLVTSTLSNPEK
;
A
#
# COMPACT_ATOMS: atom_id res chain seq x y z
N ASN A 1 1.78 5.60 18.66
CA ASN A 1 1.51 5.76 17.22
C ASN A 1 2.37 6.92 16.74
N ILE A 2 3.60 6.65 16.29
CA ILE A 2 4.48 7.67 15.72
C ILE A 2 4.22 7.59 14.22
N ALA A 3 3.57 8.62 13.66
CA ALA A 3 3.44 8.72 12.22
C ALA A 3 4.85 8.76 11.60
N SER A 4 5.18 7.74 10.81
CA SER A 4 6.41 7.73 10.03
C SER A 4 6.20 8.55 8.77
N GLY A 5 7.09 9.49 8.50
CA GLY A 5 6.98 10.35 7.33
C GLY A 5 8.11 11.38 7.27
N LEU A 6 8.01 12.28 6.29
CA LEU A 6 8.95 13.39 6.11
C LEU A 6 8.20 14.72 6.35
N PRO A 7 8.22 15.28 7.59
CA PRO A 7 7.44 16.47 7.95
C PRO A 7 7.75 17.71 7.10
N LYS A 8 8.92 17.73 6.45
CA LYS A 8 9.38 18.80 5.55
C LYS A 8 9.72 18.23 4.18
N PHE A 9 8.80 17.44 3.61
CA PHE A 9 9.00 16.75 2.33
C PHE A 9 9.37 17.70 1.18
N CYS A 10 8.67 18.82 1.05
CA CYS A 10 8.96 19.84 0.05
C CYS A 10 8.58 21.23 0.60
N PRO A 11 9.42 22.26 0.44
CA PRO A 11 9.07 23.62 0.82
C PRO A 11 7.87 24.13 0.04
N LEU A 12 6.90 24.73 0.73
CA LEU A 12 5.71 25.31 0.11
C LEU A 12 6.03 26.32 -1.02
N PRO A 13 7.03 27.21 -0.90
CA PRO A 13 7.36 28.15 -1.97
C PRO A 13 7.80 27.48 -3.27
N VAL A 14 8.39 26.28 -3.19
CA VAL A 14 8.75 25.51 -4.39
C VAL A 14 7.49 25.01 -5.07
N ILE A 15 6.53 24.48 -4.31
CA ILE A 15 5.25 23.96 -4.82
C ILE A 15 4.41 25.09 -5.46
N GLN A 16 4.40 26.27 -4.84
CA GLN A 16 3.58 27.41 -5.24
C GLN A 16 4.19 28.29 -6.34
N GLN A 17 5.39 27.95 -6.84
CA GLN A 17 6.02 28.71 -7.91
C GLN A 17 5.12 28.72 -9.17
N GLU A 18 4.99 29.88 -9.82
CA GLU A 18 4.30 29.96 -11.11
C GLU A 18 4.98 29.02 -12.13
N ASN A 19 4.16 28.35 -12.95
CA ASN A 19 4.61 27.34 -13.91
C ASN A 19 5.39 26.16 -13.29
N ASN A 20 5.10 25.79 -12.03
CA ASN A 20 5.66 24.59 -11.43
C ASN A 20 5.19 23.33 -12.19
N PRO A 21 6.09 22.47 -12.70
CA PRO A 21 5.71 21.26 -13.43
C PRO A 21 5.06 20.17 -12.55
N TYR A 22 5.19 20.25 -11.23
CA TYR A 22 4.67 19.27 -10.25
C TYR A 22 3.22 19.51 -9.84
N VAL A 23 2.69 20.72 -10.05
CA VAL A 23 1.29 21.08 -9.78
C VAL A 23 0.64 21.49 -11.09
N ARG A 24 -0.42 20.80 -11.48
CA ARG A 24 -1.25 21.17 -12.64
C ARG A 24 -2.71 21.11 -12.22
N ASP A 25 -3.48 22.12 -12.61
CA ASP A 25 -4.91 22.22 -12.29
C ASP A 25 -5.21 22.02 -10.79
N ASP A 26 -4.41 22.67 -9.93
CA ASP A 26 -4.45 22.54 -8.46
C ASP A 26 -4.27 21.10 -7.92
N CYS A 27 -3.69 20.22 -8.74
CA CYS A 27 -3.46 18.81 -8.42
C CYS A 27 -1.97 18.46 -8.46
N MET A 28 -1.56 17.53 -7.59
CA MET A 28 -0.22 16.92 -7.59
C MET A 28 -0.30 15.41 -7.46
N PHE A 29 0.66 14.70 -8.07
CA PHE A 29 0.79 13.25 -7.95
C PHE A 29 1.97 12.90 -7.05
N ILE A 30 1.72 12.12 -6.00
CA ILE A 30 2.75 11.61 -5.09
C ILE A 30 2.93 10.12 -5.35
N ARG A 31 4.18 9.68 -5.54
CA ARG A 31 4.53 8.27 -5.73
C ARG A 31 5.40 7.80 -4.58
N CYS A 32 4.94 6.77 -3.87
CA CYS A 32 5.72 6.07 -2.86
C CYS A 32 6.22 4.75 -3.43
N ILE A 33 7.54 4.52 -3.37
CA ILE A 33 8.15 3.25 -3.76
C ILE A 33 8.69 2.62 -2.48
N VAL A 34 8.24 1.41 -2.18
CA VAL A 34 8.69 0.65 -1.00
C VAL A 34 9.47 -0.54 -1.50
N ASP A 35 10.70 -0.70 -1.03
CA ASP A 35 11.51 -1.88 -1.31
C ASP A 35 11.14 -3.01 -0.36
N PHE A 36 10.71 -4.14 -0.94
CA PHE A 36 10.35 -5.35 -0.23
C PHE A 36 11.40 -6.47 -0.39
N GLY A 37 12.61 -6.17 -0.84
CA GLY A 37 13.65 -7.17 -1.11
C GLY A 37 14.00 -8.10 0.07
N SER A 38 13.89 -7.59 1.30
CA SER A 38 14.10 -8.36 2.55
C SER A 38 12.82 -9.00 3.10
N THR A 39 11.67 -8.70 2.52
CA THR A 39 10.38 -9.22 2.97
C THR A 39 10.14 -10.61 2.35
N PRO A 40 9.68 -11.61 3.14
CA PRO A 40 9.21 -12.87 2.57
C PRO A 40 8.14 -12.64 1.48
N LYS A 41 8.32 -13.25 0.30
CA LYS A 41 7.39 -13.06 -0.84
C LYS A 41 5.94 -13.42 -0.51
N THR A 42 5.74 -14.36 0.41
CA THR A 42 4.43 -14.76 0.93
C THR A 42 3.71 -13.65 1.68
N MET A 43 4.42 -12.62 2.13
CA MET A 43 3.85 -11.49 2.89
C MET A 43 3.56 -10.26 2.02
N ILE A 44 4.18 -10.16 0.84
CA ILE A 44 4.04 -9.00 -0.05
C ILE A 44 2.58 -8.63 -0.35
N PRO A 45 1.66 -9.58 -0.66
CA PRO A 45 0.26 -9.25 -0.93
C PRO A 45 -0.48 -8.62 0.26
N TYR A 46 0.05 -8.80 1.47
CA TYR A 46 -0.63 -8.46 2.72
C TYR A 46 0.06 -7.30 3.44
N ILE A 47 1.19 -6.79 2.93
CA ILE A 47 2.08 -5.88 3.68
C ILE A 47 1.47 -4.51 3.95
N CYS A 48 0.54 -4.06 3.11
CA CYS A 48 -0.22 -2.83 3.32
C CYS A 48 -1.30 -2.99 4.40
N ASN A 49 -1.71 -4.23 4.69
CA ASN A 49 -2.77 -4.57 5.64
C ASN A 49 -2.22 -5.23 6.92
N LEU A 50 -0.98 -5.74 6.88
CA LEU A 50 -0.29 -6.36 7.99
C LEU A 50 0.54 -5.34 8.75
N ASN A 51 0.22 -5.20 10.03
CA ASN A 51 1.13 -4.55 10.95
C ASN A 51 2.31 -5.50 11.26
N MET A 52 3.49 -5.19 10.70
CA MET A 52 4.72 -5.99 10.89
C MET A 52 5.20 -6.05 12.36
N GLY A 53 4.70 -5.17 13.23
CA GLY A 53 4.97 -5.20 14.67
C GLY A 53 4.18 -6.27 15.44
N LEU A 54 3.23 -6.96 14.80
CA LEU A 54 2.46 -8.03 15.45
C LEU A 54 3.27 -9.32 15.56
N PRO A 55 2.98 -10.21 16.54
CA PRO A 55 3.55 -11.54 16.58
C PRO A 55 3.33 -12.33 15.28
N LYS A 56 4.32 -13.15 14.88
CA LYS A 56 4.29 -13.95 13.64
C LYS A 56 3.03 -14.80 13.49
N THR A 57 2.53 -15.35 14.60
CA THR A 57 1.30 -16.16 14.62
C THR A 57 0.08 -15.34 14.18
N ILE A 58 -0.06 -14.11 14.67
CA ILE A 58 -1.16 -13.21 14.28
C ILE A 58 -1.02 -12.81 12.80
N GLN A 59 0.21 -12.51 12.35
CA GLN A 59 0.45 -12.19 10.95
C GLN A 59 0.06 -13.38 10.03
N GLN A 60 0.40 -14.61 10.41
CA GLN A 60 0.03 -15.81 9.66
C GLN A 60 -1.48 -16.05 9.61
N THR A 61 -2.19 -15.84 10.71
CA THR A 61 -3.66 -15.94 10.73
C THR A 61 -4.29 -14.92 9.78
N MET A 62 -3.85 -13.66 9.82
CA MET A 62 -4.35 -12.61 8.92
C MET A 62 -4.07 -12.93 7.45
N ILE A 63 -2.87 -13.44 7.13
CA ILE A 63 -2.51 -13.90 5.78
C ILE A 63 -3.45 -15.01 5.33
N GLN A 64 -3.70 -15.99 6.20
CA GLN A 64 -4.53 -17.14 5.87
C GLN A 64 -5.99 -16.73 5.59
N THR A 65 -6.58 -15.90 6.46
CA THR A 65 -7.94 -15.38 6.26
C THR A 65 -8.08 -14.59 4.97
N GLU A 66 -7.14 -13.69 4.66
CA GLU A 66 -7.19 -12.92 3.42
C GLU A 66 -7.01 -13.81 2.17
N THR A 67 -6.17 -14.85 2.27
CA THR A 67 -5.99 -15.84 1.19
C THR A 67 -7.28 -16.61 0.90
N GLU A 68 -7.97 -17.04 1.95
CA GLU A 68 -9.27 -17.72 1.85
C GLU A 68 -10.32 -16.81 1.20
N CYS A 69 -10.43 -15.56 1.64
CA CYS A 69 -11.32 -14.55 1.03
C CYS A 69 -11.03 -14.36 -0.47
N ARG A 70 -9.76 -14.23 -0.85
CA ARG A 70 -9.37 -14.02 -2.25
C ARG A 70 -9.65 -15.24 -3.14
N ASN A 71 -9.44 -16.43 -2.62
CA ASN A 71 -9.76 -17.67 -3.34
C ASN A 71 -11.26 -17.76 -3.62
N LEU A 72 -12.11 -17.42 -2.63
CA LEU A 72 -13.56 -17.38 -2.78
C LEU A 72 -14.00 -16.41 -3.90
N VAL A 73 -13.46 -15.19 -3.91
CA VAL A 73 -13.74 -14.17 -4.95
C VAL A 73 -13.29 -14.61 -6.34
N THR A 74 -12.18 -15.35 -6.43
CA THR A 74 -11.67 -15.84 -7.72
C THR A 74 -12.55 -16.98 -8.25
N SER A 75 -13.03 -17.86 -7.37
CA SER A 75 -13.96 -18.95 -7.74
C SER A 75 -15.36 -18.47 -8.14
N THR A 76 -15.83 -17.33 -7.63
CA THR A 76 -17.12 -16.75 -8.06
C THR A 76 -17.03 -16.06 -9.42
N LEU A 77 -15.88 -15.50 -9.79
CA LEU A 77 -15.65 -14.89 -11.12
C LEU A 77 -15.40 -15.92 -12.24
N SER A 78 -15.01 -17.16 -11.90
CA SER A 78 -14.81 -18.24 -12.88
C SER A 78 -16.08 -18.97 -13.29
N ASN A 79 -17.24 -18.61 -12.75
CA ASN A 79 -18.53 -19.16 -13.14
C ASN A 79 -19.42 -18.01 -13.69
N PRO A 80 -19.19 -17.51 -14.92
CA PRO A 80 -20.25 -16.79 -15.61
C PRO A 80 -21.34 -17.82 -15.92
N GLU A 81 -22.56 -17.47 -15.55
CA GLU A 81 -23.77 -18.28 -15.57
C GLU A 81 -23.93 -19.11 -16.86
N LYS A 82 -24.35 -20.37 -16.70
CA LYS A 82 -25.02 -21.14 -17.76
C LYS A 82 -26.43 -20.61 -17.96
#